data_AF-A0A9W8K7W7-F1
#
_entry.id   AF-A0A9W8K7W7-F1
#
_cell.length_a   1.000
_cell.length_b   1.000
_cell.length_c   1.000
_cell.angle_alpha   90.00
_cell.angle_beta   90.00
_cell.angle_gamma   90.00
#
_symmetry.space_group_name_H-M   'P 1'
#
loop_
_entity.id
_entity.type
_entity.pdbx_description
1 polymer ?
#
loop_
_entity_poly.entity_id
_entity_poly.type
_entity_poly.pdbx_seq_one_letter_code
_entity_poly.pdbx_strand_id
1 'polypeptide(L)'
;MSSNGEIRCDGFPGEQPTKEEILRFCQDSRGKVRTRTDYLLYPPTGRPLARIRFGSSATMESARAQQFAYERGARTPKIYHAFENSRGRAYILDEYIEGVPATDWIKDNKGQLSRLAAEVSKELEKMIHFEVPPDATPGAVGGGVCMHGFFDDVTGAWRLYDSIEHLEKDINKACH
;
A
#
# COMPACT_ATOMS: atom_id res chain seq x y z
N MET A 1 -19.09 -9.36 -11.10
CA MET A 1 -17.80 -9.94 -11.53
C MET A 1 -16.93 -8.79 -12.02
N SER A 2 -16.20 -8.13 -11.12
CA SER A 2 -15.30 -7.02 -11.48
C SER A 2 -14.01 -7.58 -12.06
N SER A 3 -13.54 -6.98 -13.14
CA SER A 3 -12.28 -7.31 -13.83
C SER A 3 -11.10 -7.41 -12.87
N ASN A 4 -10.48 -8.58 -12.76
CA ASN A 4 -9.45 -8.89 -11.75
C ASN A 4 -8.16 -8.04 -11.79
N GLY A 5 -7.98 -7.12 -12.74
CA GLY A 5 -6.72 -6.39 -12.97
C GLY A 5 -6.77 -4.86 -12.90
N GLU A 6 -7.88 -4.25 -12.47
CA GLU A 6 -8.01 -2.78 -12.46
C GLU A 6 -8.94 -2.27 -11.34
N ILE A 7 -8.52 -1.18 -10.69
CA ILE A 7 -9.30 -0.38 -9.74
C ILE A 7 -9.34 1.04 -10.28
N ARG A 8 -10.52 1.63 -10.40
CA ARG A 8 -10.67 3.05 -10.77
C ARG A 8 -11.66 3.69 -9.82
N CYS A 9 -11.23 4.78 -9.20
CA CYS A 9 -12.03 5.50 -8.20
C CYS A 9 -12.12 6.98 -8.60
N ASP A 10 -13.27 7.58 -8.33
CA ASP A 10 -13.51 8.99 -8.67
C ASP A 10 -12.81 9.95 -7.71
N GLY A 11 -12.78 11.23 -8.09
CA GLY A 11 -12.34 12.34 -7.22
C GLY A 11 -10.84 12.62 -7.28
N PHE A 12 -10.20 12.36 -8.42
CA PHE A 12 -8.90 12.94 -8.72
C PHE A 12 -9.02 14.48 -8.82
N PRO A 13 -8.13 15.28 -8.20
CA PRO A 13 -8.27 16.74 -8.10
C PRO A 13 -7.91 17.51 -9.39
N GLY A 14 -8.05 16.89 -10.56
CA GLY A 14 -7.70 17.47 -11.86
C GLY A 14 -8.11 16.55 -13.02
N GLU A 15 -7.44 16.69 -14.16
CA GLU A 15 -7.55 15.71 -15.24
C GLU A 15 -6.75 14.46 -14.87
N GLN A 16 -7.44 13.35 -14.66
CA GLN A 16 -6.81 12.09 -14.28
C GLN A 16 -6.06 11.50 -15.48
N PRO A 17 -4.76 11.17 -15.34
CA PRO A 17 -3.98 10.62 -16.44
C PRO A 17 -4.51 9.25 -16.88
N THR A 18 -4.39 8.95 -18.17
CA THR A 18 -4.72 7.63 -18.71
C THR A 18 -3.68 6.58 -18.34
N LYS A 19 -3.99 5.29 -18.57
CA LYS A 19 -3.03 4.20 -18.38
C LYS A 19 -1.79 4.39 -19.24
N GLU A 20 -1.97 4.79 -20.49
CA GLU A 20 -0.90 5.05 -21.45
C GLU A 20 -0.02 6.20 -21.00
N GLU A 21 -0.60 7.26 -20.44
CA GLU A 21 0.14 8.39 -19.90
C GLU A 21 0.96 8.01 -18.66
N ILE A 22 0.37 7.26 -17.74
CA ILE A 22 1.07 6.73 -16.56
C ILE A 22 2.23 5.83 -16.99
N LEU A 23 1.99 4.91 -17.94
CA LEU A 23 3.01 4.00 -18.44
C LEU A 23 4.15 4.75 -19.13
N ARG A 24 3.84 5.70 -20.01
CA ARG A 24 4.82 6.53 -20.70
C ARG A 24 5.65 7.34 -19.71
N PHE A 25 4.99 8.01 -18.76
CA PHE A 25 5.68 8.80 -17.74
C PHE A 25 6.62 7.95 -16.87
N CYS A 26 6.20 6.76 -16.46
CA CYS A 26 7.05 5.81 -15.75
C CYS A 26 8.24 5.34 -16.60
N GLN A 27 8.03 5.08 -17.89
CA GLN A 27 9.09 4.66 -18.81
C GLN A 27 10.12 5.77 -19.04
N ASP A 28 9.68 7.00 -19.29
CA ASP A 28 10.55 8.16 -19.54
C ASP A 28 11.40 8.55 -18.32
N SER A 29 10.93 8.18 -17.14
CA SER A 29 11.61 8.42 -15.87
C SER A 29 12.59 7.30 -15.50
N ARG A 30 12.48 6.11 -16.12
CA ARG A 30 13.42 5.00 -15.92
C ARG A 30 14.80 5.40 -16.47
N GLY A 31 15.73 5.68 -15.57
CA GLY A 31 17.10 6.11 -15.88
C GLY A 31 17.45 7.52 -15.38
N LYS A 32 16.44 8.35 -15.06
CA LYS A 32 16.65 9.70 -14.48
C LYS A 32 16.54 9.69 -12.96
N VAL A 33 15.74 8.79 -12.39
CA VAL A 33 15.63 8.59 -10.95
C VAL A 33 16.73 7.62 -10.51
N ARG A 34 17.86 8.18 -10.06
CA ARG A 34 18.99 7.44 -9.48
C ARG A 34 18.74 6.98 -8.03
N THR A 35 17.60 7.37 -7.45
CA THR A 35 17.20 6.97 -6.09
C THR A 35 16.33 5.73 -6.14
N ARG A 36 16.48 4.87 -5.13
CA ARG A 36 15.67 3.68 -4.81
C ARG A 36 14.16 3.94 -4.62
N THR A 37 13.62 5.05 -5.09
CA THR A 37 12.22 5.42 -4.86
C THR A 37 11.34 4.71 -5.87
N ASP A 38 10.58 3.73 -5.40
CA ASP A 38 9.58 2.94 -6.14
C ASP A 38 8.32 3.77 -6.53
N TYR A 39 8.47 5.09 -6.70
CA TYR A 39 7.38 5.98 -7.05
C TYR A 39 7.83 7.25 -7.79
N LEU A 40 6.88 7.87 -8.48
CA LEU A 40 6.98 9.18 -9.12
C LEU A 40 5.87 10.11 -8.62
N LEU A 41 6.11 11.42 -8.63
CA LEU A 41 5.09 12.42 -8.32
C LEU A 41 4.39 12.89 -9.60
N TYR A 42 3.09 13.14 -9.50
CA TYR A 42 2.25 13.58 -10.61
C TYR A 42 1.37 14.79 -10.20
N PRO A 43 1.21 15.81 -11.05
CA PRO A 43 1.92 15.99 -12.31
C PRO A 43 3.44 16.19 -12.09
N PRO A 44 4.29 15.95 -13.10
CA PRO A 44 5.75 16.08 -12.97
C PRO A 44 6.21 17.52 -12.75
N THR A 45 5.37 18.50 -13.06
CA THR A 45 5.64 19.93 -12.90
C THR A 45 4.56 20.57 -12.05
N GLY A 46 4.94 21.52 -11.20
CA GLY A 46 4.04 22.18 -10.27
C GLY A 46 3.86 21.41 -8.96
N ARG A 47 2.72 21.65 -8.29
CA ARG A 47 2.39 21.00 -7.01
C ARG A 47 1.93 19.55 -7.26
N PRO A 48 2.56 18.53 -6.65
CA PRO A 48 2.10 17.15 -6.75
C PRO A 48 0.69 17.00 -6.21
N LEU A 49 -0.15 16.34 -7.00
CA LEU A 49 -1.52 15.97 -6.63
C LEU A 49 -1.60 14.50 -6.25
N ALA A 50 -0.73 13.68 -6.85
CA ALA A 50 -0.72 12.25 -6.70
C ALA A 50 0.70 11.69 -6.77
N ARG A 51 0.80 10.45 -6.35
CA ARG A 51 1.99 9.61 -6.46
C ARG A 51 1.65 8.41 -7.33
N ILE A 52 2.58 8.02 -8.18
CA ILE A 52 2.51 6.81 -9.00
C ILE A 52 3.51 5.82 -8.42
N ARG A 53 3.04 4.76 -7.77
CA ARG A 53 3.86 3.62 -7.31
C ARG A 53 3.97 2.57 -8.42
N PHE A 54 5.17 2.03 -8.60
CA PHE A 54 5.45 0.94 -9.55
C PHE A 54 6.72 0.19 -9.13
N GLY A 55 6.91 -1.04 -9.62
CA GLY A 55 8.06 -1.87 -9.26
C GLY A 55 7.70 -2.91 -8.21
N SER A 56 8.68 -3.37 -7.44
CA SER A 56 8.50 -4.50 -6.50
C SER A 56 7.55 -4.23 -5.34
N SER A 57 7.35 -2.95 -4.98
CA SER A 57 6.45 -2.55 -3.89
C SER A 57 5.04 -2.17 -4.34
N ALA A 58 4.74 -2.25 -5.65
CA ALA A 58 3.40 -2.04 -6.18
C ALA A 58 2.78 -3.38 -6.59
N THR A 59 1.76 -3.80 -5.86
CA THR A 59 0.94 -4.99 -6.17
C THR A 59 -0.54 -4.63 -6.17
N MET A 60 -1.36 -5.34 -6.94
CA MET A 60 -2.81 -5.13 -6.93
C MET A 60 -3.40 -5.46 -5.56
N GLU A 61 -2.80 -6.40 -4.84
CA GLU A 61 -3.11 -6.75 -3.44
C GLU A 61 -2.94 -5.54 -2.53
N SER A 62 -1.82 -4.80 -2.67
CA SER A 62 -1.58 -3.58 -1.90
C SER A 62 -2.61 -2.49 -2.22
N ALA A 63 -3.03 -2.40 -3.48
CA ALA A 63 -4.06 -1.46 -3.91
C ALA A 63 -5.42 -1.82 -3.30
N ARG A 64 -5.83 -3.10 -3.36
CA ARG A 64 -7.07 -3.58 -2.75
C ARG A 64 -7.08 -3.37 -1.23
N ALA A 65 -5.98 -3.68 -0.55
CA ALA A 65 -5.87 -3.48 0.89
C ALA A 65 -5.96 -2.00 1.29
N GLN A 66 -5.28 -1.12 0.55
CA GLN A 66 -5.33 0.32 0.79
C GLN A 66 -6.74 0.89 0.52
N GLN A 67 -7.40 0.46 -0.55
CA GLN A 67 -8.77 0.87 -0.87
C GLN A 67 -9.76 0.39 0.21
N PHE A 68 -9.66 -0.87 0.63
CA PHE A 68 -10.48 -1.43 1.70
C PHE A 68 -10.34 -0.65 3.01
N ALA A 69 -9.11 -0.27 3.38
CA ALA A 69 -8.84 0.52 4.57
C ALA A 69 -9.42 1.94 4.44
N TYR A 70 -9.28 2.57 3.26
CA TYR A 70 -9.83 3.90 2.98
C TYR A 70 -11.36 3.91 3.12
N GLU A 71 -12.03 2.92 2.54
CA GLU A 71 -13.50 2.76 2.60
C GLU A 71 -14.03 2.55 4.02
N ARG A 72 -13.19 2.05 4.93
CA ARG A 72 -13.50 1.87 6.36
C ARG A 72 -13.02 3.02 7.25
N GLY A 73 -12.61 4.12 6.64
CA GLY A 73 -12.29 5.36 7.35
C GLY A 73 -10.88 5.44 7.93
N ALA A 74 -9.97 4.52 7.59
CA ALA A 74 -8.55 4.75 7.86
C ALA A 74 -8.04 5.92 7.00
N ARG A 75 -7.13 6.72 7.56
CA ARG A 75 -6.43 7.75 6.79
C ARG A 75 -5.29 7.14 5.97
N THR A 76 -5.66 6.34 4.96
CA THR A 76 -4.74 5.91 3.91
C THR A 76 -4.81 6.87 2.72
N PRO A 77 -3.78 6.90 1.86
CA PRO A 77 -3.89 7.65 0.61
C PRO A 77 -5.05 7.09 -0.23
N LYS A 78 -5.91 7.97 -0.75
CA LYS A 78 -6.98 7.54 -1.66
C LYS A 78 -6.39 6.97 -2.94
N ILE A 79 -6.86 5.82 -3.40
CA ILE A 79 -6.52 5.33 -4.74
C ILE A 79 -7.38 6.06 -5.77
N TYR A 80 -6.76 6.50 -6.87
CA TYR A 80 -7.47 7.05 -8.03
C TYR A 80 -7.49 6.05 -9.18
N HIS A 81 -6.39 5.32 -9.37
CA HIS A 81 -6.27 4.29 -10.40
C HIS A 81 -5.24 3.25 -9.96
N ALA A 82 -5.55 1.97 -10.03
CA ALA A 82 -4.57 0.89 -9.99
C ALA A 82 -4.81 -0.07 -11.16
N PHE A 83 -3.77 -0.52 -11.83
CA PHE A 83 -3.90 -1.48 -12.93
C PHE A 83 -2.61 -2.27 -13.15
N GLU A 84 -2.75 -3.41 -13.79
CA GLU A 84 -1.61 -4.18 -14.30
C GLU A 84 -1.38 -3.93 -15.78
N ASN A 85 -0.11 -3.85 -16.18
CA ASN A 85 0.23 -3.90 -17.60
C ASN A 85 0.22 -5.35 -18.12
N SER A 86 0.45 -5.52 -19.43
CA SER A 86 0.50 -6.84 -20.08
C SER A 86 1.60 -7.79 -19.57
N ARG A 87 2.51 -7.32 -18.71
CA ARG A 87 3.57 -8.11 -18.07
C ARG A 87 3.27 -8.40 -16.59
N GLY A 88 2.05 -8.15 -16.12
CA GLY A 88 1.65 -8.34 -14.72
C GLY A 88 2.31 -7.37 -13.74
N ARG A 89 2.82 -6.23 -14.22
CA ARG A 89 3.38 -5.20 -13.34
C ARG A 89 2.29 -4.21 -12.96
N ALA A 90 2.05 -4.06 -11.66
CA ALA A 90 1.08 -3.11 -11.15
C ALA A 90 1.63 -1.67 -11.17
N TYR A 91 0.71 -0.74 -11.43
CA TYR A 91 0.90 0.71 -11.35
C TYR A 91 -0.24 1.26 -10.50
N ILE A 92 0.09 2.06 -9.48
CA ILE A 92 -0.91 2.59 -8.54
C ILE A 92 -0.75 4.10 -8.48
N LEU A 93 -1.75 4.82 -8.98
CA LEU A 93 -1.93 6.25 -8.80
C LEU A 93 -2.76 6.49 -7.53
N ASP A 94 -2.10 6.99 -6.49
CA ASP A 94 -2.70 7.31 -5.20
C ASP A 94 -2.46 8.76 -4.78
N GLU A 95 -3.26 9.24 -3.83
CA GLU A 95 -3.14 10.57 -3.22
C GLU A 95 -1.70 10.82 -2.73
N TYR A 96 -1.15 11.99 -3.08
CA TYR A 96 0.09 12.42 -2.49
C TYR A 96 -0.20 13.06 -1.13
N ILE A 97 0.28 12.42 -0.06
CA ILE A 97 0.23 12.98 1.29
C ILE A 97 1.56 13.68 1.56
N GLU A 98 1.48 15.01 1.77
CA GLU A 98 2.62 15.80 2.19
C GLU A 98 2.97 15.49 3.64
N GLY A 99 4.21 15.09 3.89
CA GLY A 99 4.68 14.72 5.21
C GLY A 99 6.01 13.98 5.17
N VAL A 100 6.47 13.57 6.34
CA VAL A 100 7.70 12.79 6.53
C VAL A 100 7.36 11.45 7.20
N PRO A 101 8.07 10.36 6.90
CA PRO A 101 7.90 9.10 7.61
C PRO A 101 8.08 9.30 9.12
N ALA A 102 7.26 8.63 9.94
CA ALA A 102 7.34 8.68 11.40
C ALA A 102 8.75 8.36 11.93
N THR A 103 9.44 7.42 11.27
CA THR A 103 10.82 7.01 11.57
C THR A 103 11.86 8.09 11.32
N ASP A 104 11.61 9.00 10.38
CA ASP A 104 12.50 10.14 10.12
C ASP A 104 12.12 11.32 11.01
N TRP A 105 10.82 11.59 11.15
CA TRP A 105 10.30 12.63 12.03
C TRP A 105 10.81 12.49 13.48
N ILE A 106 10.85 11.25 14.00
CA ILE A 106 11.28 11.00 15.38
C ILE A 106 12.77 11.23 15.60
N LYS A 107 13.62 11.15 14.56
CA LYS A 107 15.07 11.42 14.69
C LYS A 107 15.31 12.84 15.17
N ASP A 108 14.48 13.77 14.70
CA ASP A 108 14.53 15.19 15.04
C ASP A 108 13.63 15.55 16.23
N ASN A 109 12.68 14.67 16.59
CA ASN A 109 11.66 14.91 17.62
C ASN A 109 11.68 13.86 18.75
N LYS A 110 12.86 13.41 19.19
CA LYS A 110 13.02 12.27 20.12
C LYS A 110 12.17 12.34 21.39
N GLY A 111 11.94 13.54 21.94
CA GLY A 111 11.10 13.76 23.12
C GLY A 111 9.59 13.56 22.90
N GLN A 112 9.15 13.35 21.66
CA GLN A 112 7.74 13.20 21.29
C GLN A 112 7.36 11.74 20.99
N LEU A 113 8.24 10.77 21.27
CA LEU A 113 7.99 9.35 20.94
C LEU A 113 6.68 8.84 21.55
N SER A 114 6.44 9.11 22.83
CA SER A 114 5.21 8.67 23.52
C SER A 114 3.95 9.27 22.89
N ARG A 115 4.02 10.53 22.44
CA ARG A 115 2.90 11.18 21.75
C ARG A 115 2.65 10.55 20.38
N LEU A 116 3.71 10.38 19.59
CA LEU A 116 3.62 9.73 18.28
C LEU A 116 3.07 8.30 18.41
N ALA A 117 3.54 7.53 19.41
CA ALA A 117 3.03 6.20 19.69
C ALA A 117 1.53 6.22 20.01
N ALA A 118 1.07 7.16 20.85
CA ALA A 118 -0.35 7.29 21.15
C ALA A 118 -1.20 7.64 19.92
N GLU A 119 -0.71 8.53 19.05
CA GLU A 119 -1.39 8.88 17.79
C GLU A 119 -1.46 7.67 16.83
N VAL A 120 -0.38 6.90 16.70
CA VAL A 120 -0.34 5.67 15.90
C VAL A 120 -1.27 4.60 16.48
N SER A 121 -1.22 4.37 17.80
CA SER A 121 -2.08 3.41 18.48
C SER A 121 -3.56 3.71 18.26
N LYS A 122 -3.96 4.98 18.31
CA LYS A 122 -5.35 5.39 18.05
C LYS A 122 -5.82 5.03 16.63
N GLU A 123 -4.96 5.20 15.62
CA GLU A 123 -5.32 4.81 14.25
C GLU A 123 -5.32 3.28 14.06
N LEU A 124 -4.37 2.57 14.68
CA LEU A 124 -4.35 1.11 14.68
C LEU A 124 -5.60 0.52 15.36
N GLU A 125 -6.02 1.09 16.49
CA GLU A 125 -7.24 0.70 17.19
C GLU A 125 -8.48 0.79 16.28
N LYS A 126 -8.56 1.78 15.39
CA LYS A 126 -9.66 1.83 14.41
C LYS A 126 -9.56 0.68 13.41
N MET A 127 -8.36 0.38 12.93
CA MET A 127 -8.14 -0.63 11.89
C MET A 127 -8.40 -2.06 12.38
N ILE A 128 -8.08 -2.38 13.63
CA ILE A 128 -8.34 -3.73 14.18
C ILE A 128 -9.84 -4.04 14.33
N HIS A 129 -10.70 -3.02 14.33
CA HIS A 129 -12.16 -3.16 14.39
C HIS A 129 -12.81 -3.17 13.01
N PHE A 130 -12.03 -3.22 11.92
CA PHE A 130 -12.58 -3.36 10.59
C PHE A 130 -13.31 -4.69 10.44
N GLU A 131 -14.57 -4.63 10.01
CA GLU A 131 -15.32 -5.83 9.67
C GLU A 131 -14.66 -6.53 8.49
N VAL A 132 -14.16 -7.73 8.77
CA VAL A 132 -13.58 -8.66 7.80
C VAL A 132 -14.71 -9.54 7.24
N PRO A 133 -14.76 -9.80 5.92
CA PRO A 133 -15.74 -10.72 5.37
C PRO A 133 -15.66 -12.11 6.04
N PRO A 134 -16.79 -12.77 6.34
CA PRO A 134 -16.80 -14.01 7.12
C PRO A 134 -16.01 -15.17 6.49
N ASP A 135 -15.88 -15.17 5.17
CA ASP A 135 -15.16 -16.21 4.41
C ASP A 135 -13.76 -15.76 3.96
N ALA A 136 -13.24 -14.64 4.50
CA ALA A 136 -11.91 -14.17 4.14
C ALA A 136 -10.83 -15.05 4.78
N THR A 137 -9.92 -15.56 3.97
CA THR A 137 -8.69 -16.18 4.47
C THR A 137 -7.67 -15.13 4.87
N PRO A 138 -6.75 -15.42 5.81
CA PRO A 138 -5.71 -14.47 6.18
C PRO A 138 -4.78 -14.17 5.01
N GLY A 139 -4.57 -12.88 4.73
CA GLY A 139 -3.75 -12.43 3.62
C GLY A 139 -4.20 -11.07 3.10
N ALA A 140 -3.81 -10.75 1.87
CA ALA A 140 -4.25 -9.53 1.22
C ALA A 140 -5.76 -9.53 0.94
N VAL A 141 -6.36 -8.34 0.91
CA VAL A 141 -7.77 -8.18 0.52
C VAL A 141 -7.96 -8.68 -0.92
N GLY A 142 -8.90 -9.63 -1.09
CA GLY A 142 -9.11 -10.34 -2.35
C GLY A 142 -8.30 -11.63 -2.48
N GLY A 143 -7.63 -12.05 -1.40
CA GLY A 143 -6.78 -13.24 -1.36
C GLY A 143 -5.34 -12.95 -1.80
N GLY A 144 -4.47 -13.91 -1.58
CA GLY A 144 -3.06 -13.83 -1.96
C GLY A 144 -2.12 -14.01 -0.77
N VAL A 145 -0.85 -13.94 -1.09
CA VAL A 145 0.24 -14.30 -0.17
C VAL A 145 0.39 -13.22 0.91
N CYS A 146 0.48 -13.65 2.17
CA CYS A 146 0.94 -12.81 3.27
C CYS A 146 2.48 -12.68 3.20
N MET A 147 2.96 -11.44 3.14
CA MET A 147 4.38 -11.10 3.16
C MET A 147 4.63 -10.15 4.33
N HIS A 148 5.44 -10.56 5.30
CA HIS A 148 5.83 -9.72 6.42
C HIS A 148 7.21 -10.14 6.93
N GLY A 149 8.09 -9.17 7.22
CA GLY A 149 9.45 -9.45 7.73
C GLY A 149 9.47 -10.13 9.09
N PHE A 150 8.32 -10.20 9.75
CA PHE A 150 8.10 -10.99 10.98
C PHE A 150 8.24 -12.50 10.73
N PHE A 151 8.11 -12.96 9.48
CA PHE A 151 8.24 -14.36 9.08
C PHE A 151 9.55 -14.66 8.34
N ASP A 152 10.52 -13.73 8.31
CA ASP A 152 11.76 -13.90 7.56
C ASP A 152 12.57 -15.11 8.07
N ASP A 153 12.50 -15.39 9.37
CA ASP A 153 13.22 -16.46 10.06
C ASP A 153 12.58 -17.84 9.84
N VAL A 154 11.31 -17.88 9.43
CA VAL A 154 10.51 -19.09 9.22
C VAL A 154 10.43 -19.39 7.73
N THR A 155 11.61 -19.59 7.12
CA THR A 155 11.78 -20.03 5.71
C THR A 155 10.89 -19.27 4.70
N GLY A 156 11.27 -18.02 4.35
CA GLY A 156 10.91 -17.42 3.07
C GLY A 156 9.47 -16.90 2.92
N ALA A 157 9.13 -15.86 3.69
CA ALA A 157 8.42 -14.61 3.35
C ALA A 157 7.18 -14.58 2.43
N TRP A 158 6.68 -15.70 1.92
CA TRP A 158 5.52 -15.76 1.02
C TRP A 158 4.65 -16.97 1.38
N ARG A 159 3.63 -16.77 2.23
CA ARG A 159 2.70 -17.84 2.62
C ARG A 159 1.25 -17.52 2.30
N LEU A 160 0.54 -18.52 1.79
CA LEU A 160 -0.92 -18.55 1.81
C LEU A 160 -1.34 -19.20 3.12
N TYR A 161 -2.28 -18.56 3.81
CA TYR A 161 -2.91 -19.11 5.00
C TYR A 161 -4.32 -19.53 4.65
N ASP A 162 -4.63 -20.81 4.85
CA ASP A 162 -5.96 -21.34 4.59
C ASP A 162 -6.94 -21.04 5.73
N SER A 163 -6.43 -20.68 6.92
CA SER A 163 -7.25 -20.34 8.10
C SER A 163 -6.51 -19.44 9.08
N ILE A 164 -7.27 -18.78 9.97
CA ILE A 164 -6.72 -17.92 11.04
C ILE A 164 -5.86 -18.74 12.00
N GLU A 165 -6.26 -19.96 12.32
CA GLU A 165 -5.54 -20.85 13.23
C GLU A 165 -4.13 -21.20 12.71
N HIS A 166 -3.99 -21.36 11.40
CA HIS A 166 -2.68 -21.59 10.78
C HIS A 166 -1.78 -20.34 10.91
N LEU A 167 -2.32 -19.15 10.67
CA LEU A 167 -1.59 -17.89 10.84
C LEU A 167 -1.19 -17.68 12.30
N GLU A 168 -2.10 -17.86 13.25
CA GLU A 168 -1.85 -17.69 14.68
C GLU A 168 -0.74 -18.63 15.17
N LYS A 169 -0.77 -19.90 14.75
CA LYS A 169 0.26 -20.87 15.10
C LYS A 169 1.66 -20.44 14.64
N ASP A 170 1.76 -19.86 13.45
CA ASP A 170 3.04 -19.37 12.94
C ASP A 170 3.47 -18.07 13.64
N ILE A 171 2.52 -17.18 13.96
CA ILE A 171 2.82 -15.96 14.71
C ILE A 171 3.39 -16.29 16.08
N ASN A 172 2.72 -17.19 16.81
CA ASN A 172 3.14 -17.59 18.15
C ASN A 172 4.52 -18.25 18.15
N LYS A 173 4.91 -18.98 17.09
CA LYS A 173 6.26 -19.55 16.97
C LYS A 173 7.35 -18.49 16.79
N ALA A 174 7.06 -17.37 16.13
CA ALA A 174 8.04 -16.31 15.90
C ALA A 174 8.19 -15.37 17.12
N CYS A 175 7.20 -15.35 18.02
CA CYS A 175 7.22 -14.61 19.28
C CYS A 175 7.89 -15.36 20.45
N HIS A 176 8.34 -16.60 20.25
CA HIS A 176 8.92 -17.48 21.28
C HIS A 176 10.29 -18.02 20.86
#